data_AF-C5CL11-F1
#
_entry.id   AF-C5CL11-F1
#
_cell.length_a   1.000
_cell.length_b   1.000
_cell.length_c   1.000
_cell.angle_alpha   90.00
_cell.angle_beta   90.00
_cell.angle_gamma   90.00
#
_symmetry.space_group_name_H-M   'P 1'
#
loop_
_entity.id
_entity.type
_entity.pdbx_description
1 polymer ?
#
loop_
_entity_poly.entity_id
_entity_poly.type
_entity_poly.pdbx_seq_one_letter_code
_entity_poly.pdbx_strand_id
1 'polypeptide(L)' 'MSQTEFFPEPATILRMPSWLGSHVHEDREVPLTPGDYKVTPDDRWTVTSLKTNEVVYSGIDPVEILRERAAA' A
#
# COMPACT_ATOMS: atom_id res chain seq x y z
N MET A 1 5.62 -34.55 13.98
CA MET A 1 4.67 -33.53 13.51
C MET A 1 5.49 -32.30 13.17
N SER A 2 5.74 -32.02 11.89
CA SER A 2 6.47 -30.81 11.49
C SER A 2 5.49 -29.65 11.50
N GLN A 3 5.60 -28.78 12.51
CA GLN A 3 4.84 -27.54 12.56
C GLN A 3 5.38 -26.65 11.44
N THR A 4 4.59 -26.45 10.38
CA THR A 4 4.91 -25.44 9.38
C THR A 4 4.78 -24.10 10.10
N GLU A 5 5.91 -23.44 10.31
CA GLU A 5 5.94 -22.05 10.73
C GLU A 5 5.29 -21.24 9.60
N PHE A 6 4.03 -20.86 9.78
CA PHE A 6 3.38 -19.86 8.96
C PHE A 6 3.99 -18.53 9.34
N PHE A 7 5.08 -18.15 8.69
CA PHE A 7 5.48 -16.76 8.67
C PHE A 7 4.42 -16.03 7.83
N PRO A 8 3.60 -15.13 8.43
CA PRO A 8 2.74 -14.30 7.61
C PRO A 8 3.65 -13.52 6.65
N GLU A 9 3.37 -13.62 5.35
CA GLU A 9 4.02 -12.76 4.36
C GLU A 9 3.79 -11.31 4.82
N PRO A 10 4.84 -10.46 4.83
CA PRO A 10 4.70 -9.08 5.27
C PRO A 10 3.63 -8.38 4.43
N ALA A 11 2.65 -7.76 5.10
CA ALA A 11 1.54 -7.11 4.43
C ALA A 11 2.05 -5.98 3.53
N THR A 12 1.29 -5.66 2.49
CA THR A 12 1.57 -4.47 1.68
C THR A 12 0.68 -3.33 2.17
N ILE A 13 1.29 -2.18 2.41
CA ILE A 13 0.65 -1.00 2.96
C ILE A 13 0.58 0.07 1.87
N LEU A 14 -0.63 0.56 1.62
CA LEU A 14 -0.87 1.83 0.96
C LEU A 14 -0.87 2.91 2.04
N ARG A 15 0.17 3.76 2.01
CA ARG A 15 0.31 4.92 2.89
C ARG A 15 -0.23 6.16 2.20
N MET A 16 -1.23 6.76 2.82
CA MET A 16 -2.00 7.89 2.30
C MET A 16 -1.79 9.13 3.18
N PRO A 17 -1.91 10.34 2.61
CA PRO A 17 -1.96 11.57 3.39
C PRO A 17 -3.20 11.58 4.29
N SER A 18 -3.07 12.07 5.53
CA SER A 18 -4.20 12.22 6.45
C SER A 18 -4.67 13.68 6.53
N TRP A 19 -5.98 13.85 6.72
CA TRP A 19 -6.58 15.15 7.04
C TRP A 19 -6.12 15.72 8.39
N LEU A 20 -5.50 14.89 9.25
CA LEU A 20 -5.00 15.29 10.56
C LEU A 20 -3.72 16.14 10.51
N GLY A 21 -3.12 16.30 9.34
CA GLY A 21 -1.99 17.20 9.11
C GLY A 21 -0.92 16.60 8.20
N SER A 22 -0.01 17.45 7.72
CA SER A 22 0.98 17.11 6.70
C SER A 22 2.04 16.07 7.10
N HIS A 23 2.10 15.69 8.37
CA HIS A 23 3.04 14.68 8.90
C HIS A 23 2.33 13.44 9.44
N VAL A 24 1.01 13.36 9.25
CA VAL A 24 0.19 12.22 9.67
C VAL A 24 -0.23 11.48 8.41
N HIS A 25 -0.05 10.16 8.44
CA HIS A 25 -0.43 9.29 7.35
C HIS A 25 -1.48 8.28 7.80
N GLU A 26 -2.35 7.92 6.87
CA GLU A 26 -3.29 6.83 7.01
C GLU A 26 -2.77 5.62 6.25
N ASP A 27 -2.56 4.51 6.98
CA ASP A 27 -2.06 3.27 6.40
C ASP A 27 -3.24 2.32 6.16
N ARG A 28 -3.28 1.74 4.97
CA ARG A 28 -4.29 0.74 4.57
C ARG A 28 -3.60 -0.49 4.00
N GLU A 29 -3.91 -1.66 4.53
CA GLU A 29 -3.47 -2.92 3.93
C GLU A 29 -4.09 -3.15 2.55
N VAL A 30 -3.27 -3.62 1.62
CA VAL A 30 -3.67 -3.99 0.27
C VAL A 30 -3.21 -5.42 -0.06
N PRO A 31 -4.00 -6.19 -0.82
CA PRO A 31 -3.84 -7.64 -0.89
C PRO A 31 -2.74 -8.15 -1.84
N LEU A 32 -2.09 -7.26 -2.58
CA LEU A 32 -1.06 -7.61 -3.57
C LEU A 32 0.29 -7.06 -3.13
N THR A 33 1.36 -7.54 -3.76
CA THR A 33 2.71 -7.09 -3.43
C THR A 33 2.95 -5.66 -3.92
N PRO A 34 3.94 -4.91 -3.36
CA PRO A 34 4.16 -3.52 -3.76
C PRO A 34 4.39 -3.31 -5.25
N GLY A 35 5.10 -4.24 -5.89
CA GLY A 35 5.40 -4.19 -7.33
C GLY A 35 4.21 -4.46 -8.23
N ASP A 36 3.09 -4.94 -7.68
CA ASP A 36 1.84 -5.14 -8.41
C ASP A 36 1.00 -3.86 -8.50
N TYR A 37 1.48 -2.74 -7.93
CA TYR A 37 0.80 -1.45 -7.98
C TYR A 37 1.62 -0.43 -8.74
N LYS A 38 0.91 0.44 -9.49
CA LYS A 38 1.48 1.60 -10.14
C LYS A 38 0.93 2.86 -9.48
N VAL A 39 1.83 3.69 -8.96
CA VAL A 39 1.50 5.05 -8.53
C VAL A 39 1.67 5.98 -9.74
N THR A 40 0.63 6.72 -10.10
CA THR A 40 0.67 7.69 -11.19
C THR A 40 0.37 9.08 -10.64
N PRO A 41 1.34 10.03 -10.71
CA PRO A 41 1.09 11.44 -10.43
C PRO A 41 0.42 12.11 -11.64
N ASP A 42 -0.60 12.91 -11.39
CA ASP A 42 -1.31 13.75 -12.36
C ASP A 42 -2.08 14.85 -11.59
N ASP A 43 -3.21 15.35 -12.11
CA ASP A 43 -4.21 16.16 -11.38
C ASP A 43 -4.60 15.53 -10.03
N ARG A 44 -4.58 14.19 -9.96
CA ARG A 44 -4.73 13.40 -8.73
C ARG A 44 -3.73 12.26 -8.74
N TRP A 45 -3.16 11.97 -7.57
CA TRP A 45 -2.39 10.78 -7.32
C TRP A 45 -3.29 9.56 -7.37
N THR A 46 -2.97 8.62 -8.26
CA THR A 46 -3.73 7.38 -8.41
C THR A 46 -2.85 6.18 -8.15
N VAL A 47 -3.43 5.15 -7.53
CA VAL A 47 -2.80 3.84 -7.38
C VAL A 47 -3.64 2.84 -8.16
N THR A 48 -3.01 2.20 -9.14
CA THR A 48 -3.65 1.18 -9.98
C THR A 48 -3.05 -0.19 -9.69
N SER A 49 -3.90 -1.19 -9.48
CA SER A 49 -3.51 -2.60 -9.49
C SER A 49 -3.13 -2.98 -10.92
N LEU A 50 -1.89 -3.41 -11.15
CA LEU A 50 -1.42 -3.86 -12.46
C LEU A 50 -2.02 -5.21 -12.85
N LYS A 51 -2.49 -6.01 -11.89
CA LYS A 51 -3.09 -7.32 -12.13
C LYS A 51 -4.55 -7.22 -12.60
N THR A 52 -5.32 -6.34 -11.97
CA THR A 52 -6.77 -6.18 -12.26
C THR A 52 -7.07 -4.93 -13.09
N ASN A 53 -6.10 -4.05 -13.26
CA ASN A 53 -6.25 -2.72 -13.87
C ASN A 53 -7.24 -1.81 -13.13
N GLU A 54 -7.53 -2.10 -11.86
CA GLU A 54 -8.44 -1.32 -11.03
C GLU A 54 -7.70 -0.20 -10.30
N VAL A 55 -8.34 0.96 -10.18
CA VAL A 55 -7.86 2.07 -9.35
C VAL A 55 -8.25 1.79 -7.90
N VAL A 56 -7.26 1.50 -7.06
CA VAL A 56 -7.47 1.19 -5.63
C VAL A 56 -7.41 2.44 -4.74
N TYR A 57 -6.87 3.54 -5.28
CA TYR A 57 -6.83 4.85 -4.62
C TYR A 57 -6.78 6.01 -5.63
N SER A 58 -7.41 7.12 -5.28
CA SER A 58 -7.31 8.40 -5.99
C SER A 58 -7.38 9.57 -5.00
N GLY A 59 -6.33 10.38 -4.90
CA GLY A 59 -6.19 11.47 -3.93
C GLY A 59 -5.43 12.67 -4.46
N ILE A 60 -5.39 13.75 -3.70
CA ILE A 60 -4.77 15.01 -4.13
C ILE A 60 -3.27 15.07 -3.84
N ASP A 61 -2.81 14.29 -2.87
CA ASP A 61 -1.46 14.37 -2.34
C ASP A 61 -0.68 13.05 -2.57
N PRO A 62 0.67 13.09 -2.52
CA PRO A 62 1.51 11.94 -2.76
C PRO A 62 1.20 10.75 -1.86
N VAL A 63 1.36 9.55 -2.41
CA VAL A 63 1.15 8.27 -1.71
C VAL A 63 2.29 7.31 -1.92
N GLU A 64 2.45 6.36 -1.00
CA GLU A 64 3.49 5.34 -1.04
C GLU A 64 2.90 3.94 -0.95
N ILE A 65 3.52 2.98 -1.63
CA ILE A 65 3.24 1.56 -1.47
C ILE A 65 4.46 0.92 -0.81
N LEU A 66 4.27 0.43 0.41
CA LEU A 66 5.33 -0.08 1.26
C LEU A 66 5.10 -1.56 1.55
N ARG A 67 6.17 -2.32 1.75
CA ARG A 67 6.09 -3.62 2.40
C ARG A 67 6.20 -3.39 3.91
N GLU A 68 5.26 -3.90 4.68
CA GLU A 68 5.32 -3.88 6.13
C GLU A 68 6.62 -4.54 6.58
N ARG A 69 7.37 -3.89 7.48
CA ARG A 69 8.52 -4.54 8.07
C ARG A 69 8.00 -5.58 9.07
N ALA A 70 8.45 -6.82 8.92
CA ALA A 70 8.31 -7.80 9.99
C ALA A 70 8.92 -7.21 11.27
N ALA A 71 8.15 -7.23 12.37
CA ALA A 71 8.66 -6.86 13.68
C ALA A 71 9.84 -7.78 14.03
N ALA A 72 10.98 -7.17 14.42
CA ALA A 72 12.22 -7.86 14.76
C ALA A 72 12.14 -8.54 16.14
#